data_AF-A0A7C6LJ78-F1
#
_entry.id   AF-A0A7C6LJ78-F1
#
_cell.length_a   1.000
_cell.length_b   1.000
_cell.length_c   1.000
_cell.angle_alpha   90.00
_cell.angle_beta   90.00
_cell.angle_gamma   90.00
#
_symmetry.space_group_name_H-M   'P 1'
#
loop_
_entity.id
_entity.type
_entity.pdbx_description
1 polymer ?
#
loop_
_entity_poly.entity_id
_entity_poly.type
_entity_poly.pdbx_seq_one_letter_code
_entity_poly.pdbx_strand_id
1 'polypeptide(L)'
;MNHIRTSEIVLSGLDGGNPLAFLAALGATITATAIWPETLIYWQLEVGGWRPVLVNCESDKEVFLQKLHAALKEASMTVFDLDDKLPFAAEKFIAALRASARQCTPSNRREADFLTGMGTDMYPEQEKNKIGVFQDTSLRMVRSGDSNGQGLPAYAKAIRQITKIEHLDQALFQQWDYRDGYFSLRWDPIEDQRYALRWDNPSNSEKKIVIGANSLAIEALQLLPTAPVGTECRTTGFHDEKGRGTFFTWPIWTVKIGINTIRSLLAYPGLHQSELPHEDLSAMGVAAVYRSQRIRPNQYYSNFAPPHPV
;
A
#
# COMPACT_ATOMS: atom_id res chain seq x y z
N MET A 1 -34.23 22.50 3.70
CA MET A 1 -32.82 22.13 3.45
C MET A 1 -32.83 20.81 2.70
N ASN A 2 -32.67 20.84 1.38
CA ASN A 2 -32.52 19.61 0.61
C ASN A 2 -31.15 19.03 0.94
N HIS A 3 -31.13 17.93 1.69
CA HIS A 3 -29.94 17.08 1.77
C HIS A 3 -29.65 16.59 0.35
N ILE A 4 -28.66 17.18 -0.30
CA ILE A 4 -28.05 16.57 -1.50
C ILE A 4 -27.57 15.21 -1.00
N ARG A 5 -28.24 14.13 -1.40
CA ARG A 5 -27.77 12.77 -1.12
C ARG A 5 -26.43 12.63 -1.82
N THR A 6 -25.36 12.73 -1.04
CA THR A 6 -24.02 12.34 -1.47
C THR A 6 -24.10 10.85 -1.82
N SER A 7 -23.67 10.45 -3.01
CA SER A 7 -23.54 9.04 -3.35
C SER A 7 -22.41 8.45 -2.50
N GLU A 8 -22.69 7.32 -1.87
CA GLU A 8 -21.73 6.61 -1.02
C GLU A 8 -21.72 5.12 -1.39
N ILE A 9 -20.54 4.49 -1.28
CA ILE A 9 -20.37 3.06 -1.44
C ILE A 9 -19.46 2.52 -0.33
N VAL A 10 -19.96 1.52 0.39
CA VAL A 10 -19.23 0.87 1.49
C VAL A 10 -18.40 -0.26 0.91
N LEU A 11 -17.10 -0.25 1.15
CA LEU A 11 -16.17 -1.30 0.73
C LEU A 11 -16.09 -2.37 1.82
N SER A 12 -17.19 -3.10 2.01
CA SER A 12 -17.42 -4.04 3.12
C SER A 12 -16.42 -5.19 3.23
N GLY A 13 -15.70 -5.51 2.15
CA GLY A 13 -14.65 -6.52 2.14
C GLY A 13 -13.33 -6.07 2.76
N LEU A 14 -13.13 -4.76 2.97
CA LEU A 14 -11.89 -4.20 3.50
C LEU A 14 -12.00 -3.96 5.01
N ASP A 15 -11.10 -4.56 5.78
CA ASP A 15 -10.95 -4.27 7.20
C ASP A 15 -9.86 -3.22 7.46
N GLY A 16 -10.23 -2.06 8.00
CA GLY A 16 -9.28 -0.99 8.32
C GLY A 16 -8.18 -1.39 9.31
N GLY A 17 -8.41 -2.44 10.11
CA GLY A 17 -7.40 -3.00 10.99
C GLY A 17 -6.35 -3.84 10.26
N ASN A 18 -6.58 -4.29 9.01
CA ASN A 18 -5.62 -5.08 8.23
C ASN A 18 -4.76 -4.17 7.32
N PRO A 19 -3.41 -4.28 7.34
CA PRO A 19 -2.55 -3.39 6.55
C PRO A 19 -2.73 -3.53 5.04
N LEU A 20 -2.95 -4.74 4.51
CA LEU A 20 -3.25 -4.92 3.08
C LEU A 20 -4.59 -4.27 2.72
N ALA A 21 -5.62 -4.45 3.55
CA ALA A 21 -6.92 -3.86 3.31
C ALA A 21 -6.89 -2.33 3.42
N PHE A 22 -6.11 -1.77 4.35
CA PHE A 22 -5.87 -0.34 4.44
C PHE A 22 -5.19 0.20 3.17
N LEU A 23 -4.11 -0.43 2.71
CA LEU A 23 -3.44 -0.07 1.47
C LEU A 23 -4.39 -0.22 0.26
N ALA A 24 -5.20 -1.28 0.22
CA ALA A 24 -6.19 -1.47 -0.84
C ALA A 24 -7.26 -0.37 -0.84
N ALA A 25 -7.71 0.11 0.33
CA ALA A 25 -8.65 1.22 0.44
C ALA A 25 -8.04 2.53 -0.08
N LEU A 26 -6.77 2.80 0.24
CA LEU A 26 -6.02 3.93 -0.32
C LEU A 26 -5.91 3.83 -1.84
N GLY A 27 -5.57 2.64 -2.34
CA GLY A 27 -5.48 2.37 -3.77
C GLY A 27 -6.80 2.56 -4.49
N ALA A 28 -7.89 2.02 -3.95
CA ALA A 28 -9.24 2.22 -4.46
C ALA A 28 -9.61 3.70 -4.50
N THR A 29 -9.24 4.48 -3.47
CA THR A 29 -9.46 5.93 -3.43
C THR A 29 -8.70 6.64 -4.54
N ILE A 30 -7.42 6.29 -4.79
CA ILE A 30 -6.63 6.88 -5.88
C ILE A 30 -7.26 6.58 -7.22
N THR A 31 -7.60 5.32 -7.48
CA THR A 31 -8.21 4.90 -8.75
C THR A 31 -9.59 5.54 -8.93
N ALA A 32 -10.42 5.60 -7.88
CA ALA A 32 -11.71 6.27 -7.90
C ALA A 32 -11.57 7.79 -8.14
N THR A 33 -10.58 8.45 -7.53
CA THR A 33 -10.31 9.89 -7.76
C THR A 33 -9.97 10.19 -9.21
N ALA A 34 -9.32 9.27 -9.93
CA ALA A 34 -9.02 9.43 -11.35
C ALA A 34 -10.29 9.39 -12.24
N ILE A 35 -11.35 8.73 -11.77
CA ILE A 35 -12.64 8.62 -12.48
C ILE A 35 -13.62 9.72 -12.03
N TRP A 36 -13.65 9.96 -10.72
CA TRP A 36 -14.52 10.91 -10.03
C TRP A 36 -13.64 11.83 -9.15
N PRO A 37 -13.21 13.00 -9.67
CA PRO A 37 -12.22 13.86 -9.03
C PRO A 37 -12.55 14.33 -7.61
N GLU A 38 -13.84 14.41 -7.28
CA GLU A 38 -14.33 14.84 -5.96
C GLU A 38 -14.45 13.69 -4.95
N THR A 39 -13.92 12.49 -5.27
CA THR A 39 -13.98 11.32 -4.38
C THR A 39 -13.33 11.65 -3.03
N LEU A 40 -14.06 11.40 -1.95
CA LEU A 40 -13.53 11.43 -0.59
C LEU A 40 -13.68 10.05 0.03
N ILE A 41 -12.93 9.81 1.10
CA ILE A 41 -13.00 8.57 1.89
C ILE A 41 -13.11 8.89 3.38
N TYR A 42 -13.89 8.08 4.09
CA TYR A 42 -13.91 8.01 5.54
C TYR A 42 -14.07 6.57 5.98
N TRP A 43 -13.91 6.32 7.28
CA TRP A 43 -14.12 5.01 7.88
C TRP A 43 -15.34 5.06 8.78
N GLN A 44 -16.17 4.01 8.70
CA GLN A 44 -17.28 3.79 9.62
C GLN A 44 -17.09 2.47 10.36
N LEU A 45 -17.56 2.42 11.60
CA LEU A 45 -17.52 1.20 12.40
C LEU A 45 -18.75 0.37 12.06
N GLU A 46 -18.53 -0.84 11.54
CA GLU A 46 -19.57 -1.85 11.36
C GLU A 46 -19.31 -3.05 12.28
N VAL A 47 -20.27 -3.99 12.33
CA VAL A 47 -20.09 -5.23 13.09
C VAL A 47 -18.85 -5.97 12.57
N GLY A 48 -17.81 -6.03 13.41
CA GLY A 48 -16.59 -6.75 13.10
C GLY A 48 -15.41 -5.91 12.61
N GLY A 49 -15.53 -4.58 12.45
CA GLY A 49 -14.37 -3.72 12.21
C GLY A 49 -14.67 -2.41 11.51
N TRP A 50 -13.60 -1.67 11.21
CA TRP A 50 -13.67 -0.43 10.45
C TRP A 50 -13.81 -0.74 8.95
N ARG A 51 -14.78 -0.12 8.28
CA ARG A 51 -15.03 -0.26 6.85
C ARG A 51 -14.84 1.08 6.15
N PRO A 52 -14.07 1.13 5.05
CA PRO A 52 -13.90 2.35 4.29
C PRO A 52 -15.15 2.61 3.44
N VAL A 53 -15.53 3.88 3.38
CA VAL A 53 -16.66 4.37 2.59
C VAL A 53 -16.14 5.43 1.63
N LEU A 54 -16.35 5.21 0.33
CA LEU A 54 -16.10 6.22 -0.68
C LEU A 54 -17.35 7.05 -0.88
N VAL A 55 -17.17 8.36 -1.05
CA VAL A 55 -18.27 9.31 -1.31
C VAL A 55 -17.96 10.14 -2.54
N ASN A 56 -18.99 10.71 -3.16
CA ASN A 56 -18.90 11.45 -4.43
C ASN A 56 -18.42 10.58 -5.61
N CYS A 57 -18.67 9.27 -5.53
CA CYS A 57 -18.37 8.30 -6.59
C CYS A 57 -19.65 7.55 -7.00
N GLU A 58 -19.54 6.64 -7.95
CA GLU A 58 -20.66 5.75 -8.30
C GLU A 58 -21.06 4.89 -7.09
N SER A 59 -22.38 4.81 -6.84
CA SER A 59 -22.94 4.00 -5.76
C SER A 59 -23.47 2.65 -6.24
N ASP A 60 -23.75 2.51 -7.54
CA ASP A 60 -24.04 1.21 -8.13
C ASP A 60 -22.78 0.34 -8.15
N LYS A 61 -22.85 -0.80 -7.46
CA LYS A 61 -21.71 -1.71 -7.29
C LYS A 61 -21.13 -2.22 -8.61
N GLU A 62 -21.98 -2.57 -9.57
CA GLU A 62 -21.53 -3.16 -10.84
C GLU A 62 -20.87 -2.09 -11.72
N VAL A 63 -21.50 -0.92 -11.83
CA VAL A 63 -20.95 0.21 -12.59
C VAL A 63 -19.65 0.71 -11.94
N PHE A 64 -19.61 0.77 -10.61
CA PHE A 64 -18.40 1.13 -9.85
C PHE A 64 -17.25 0.19 -10.17
N LEU A 65 -17.46 -1.12 -10.07
CA LEU A 65 -16.44 -2.14 -10.35
C LEU A 65 -15.96 -2.11 -11.80
N GLN A 66 -16.87 -1.94 -12.78
CA GLN A 66 -16.50 -1.84 -14.19
C GLN A 66 -15.60 -0.63 -14.46
N LYS A 67 -15.98 0.55 -13.96
CA LYS A 67 -15.19 1.77 -14.12
C LYS A 67 -13.86 1.70 -13.39
N LEU A 68 -13.86 1.18 -12.16
CA LEU A 68 -12.64 0.99 -11.38
C LEU A 68 -11.67 0.03 -12.08
N HIS A 69 -12.15 -1.10 -12.61
CA HIS A 69 -11.33 -2.06 -13.34
C HIS A 69 -10.74 -1.48 -14.63
N ALA A 70 -11.55 -0.74 -15.41
CA ALA A 70 -11.10 -0.08 -16.62
C ALA A 70 -9.99 0.94 -16.30
N ALA A 71 -10.22 1.82 -15.32
CA ALA A 71 -9.21 2.79 -14.88
C ALA A 71 -7.94 2.10 -14.37
N LEU A 72 -8.07 1.00 -13.62
CA LEU A 72 -6.93 0.22 -13.13
C LEU A 72 -6.11 -0.38 -14.28
N LYS A 73 -6.75 -0.86 -15.36
CA LYS A 73 -6.08 -1.37 -16.55
C LYS A 73 -5.40 -0.28 -17.38
N GLU A 74 -6.02 0.88 -17.50
CA GLU A 74 -5.49 2.02 -18.25
C GLU A 74 -4.39 2.76 -17.50
N ALA A 75 -4.38 2.67 -16.17
CA ALA A 75 -3.41 3.33 -15.32
C ALA A 75 -1.98 2.87 -15.64
N SER A 76 -1.10 3.84 -15.90
CA SER A 76 0.30 3.58 -16.26
C SER A 76 1.01 2.76 -15.18
N MET A 77 1.76 1.75 -15.64
CA MET A 77 2.67 0.90 -14.86
C MET A 77 4.13 1.01 -15.35
N THR A 78 4.44 2.01 -16.21
CA THR A 78 5.76 2.19 -16.85
C THR A 78 6.92 2.30 -15.87
N VAL A 79 6.66 2.81 -14.66
CA VAL A 79 7.64 2.87 -13.59
C VAL A 79 8.18 1.48 -13.20
N PHE A 80 7.37 0.43 -13.35
CA PHE A 80 7.76 -0.96 -13.08
C PHE A 80 8.41 -1.64 -14.30
N ASP A 81 8.50 -0.96 -15.45
CA ASP A 81 9.26 -1.42 -16.61
C ASP A 81 10.73 -0.98 -16.55
N LEU A 82 11.08 -0.13 -15.58
CA LEU A 82 12.47 0.24 -15.32
C LEU A 82 13.29 -1.03 -15.09
N ASP A 83 12.95 -1.85 -14.10
CA ASP A 83 13.66 -3.09 -13.82
C ASP A 83 12.71 -4.12 -13.22
N ASP A 84 13.00 -5.40 -13.39
CA ASP A 84 12.20 -6.47 -12.77
C ASP A 84 12.56 -6.66 -11.28
N LYS A 85 13.69 -6.09 -10.82
CA LYS A 85 14.19 -6.15 -9.45
C LYS A 85 13.97 -4.85 -8.69
N LEU A 86 14.00 -4.94 -7.36
CA LEU A 86 14.05 -3.76 -6.48
C LEU A 86 14.92 -4.07 -5.24
N PRO A 87 15.91 -3.25 -4.87
CA PRO A 87 16.45 -2.14 -5.65
C PRO A 87 17.18 -2.62 -6.92
N PHE A 88 17.42 -1.70 -7.84
CA PHE A 88 18.25 -1.88 -9.03
C PHE A 88 19.30 -0.75 -9.11
N ALA A 89 20.08 -0.68 -10.19
CA ALA A 89 21.16 0.29 -10.36
C ALA A 89 20.71 1.73 -10.11
N ALA A 90 21.43 2.46 -9.25
CA ALA A 90 21.09 3.80 -8.83
C ALA A 90 21.09 4.79 -10.00
N GLU A 91 22.00 4.67 -10.97
CA GLU A 91 22.08 5.55 -12.12
C GLU A 91 20.80 5.52 -12.95
N LYS A 92 20.22 4.32 -13.11
CA LYS A 92 18.97 4.10 -13.84
C LYS A 92 17.79 4.72 -13.09
N PHE A 93 17.78 4.60 -11.76
CA PHE A 93 16.75 5.19 -10.92
C PHE A 93 16.82 6.72 -10.91
N ILE A 94 18.03 7.30 -10.80
CA ILE A 94 18.29 8.74 -10.90
C ILE A 94 17.82 9.30 -12.25
N ALA A 95 18.10 8.59 -13.34
CA ALA A 95 17.66 9.01 -14.67
C ALA A 95 16.12 9.08 -14.75
N ALA A 96 15.41 8.08 -14.21
CA ALA A 96 13.96 8.06 -14.16
C ALA A 96 13.40 9.19 -13.27
N LEU A 97 13.95 9.39 -12.07
CA LEU A 97 13.57 10.48 -11.17
C LEU A 97 13.72 11.85 -11.84
N ARG A 98 14.85 12.11 -12.49
CA ARG A 98 15.11 13.39 -13.19
C ARG A 98 14.19 13.58 -14.38
N ALA A 99 13.90 12.53 -15.15
CA ALA A 99 12.96 12.60 -16.25
C ALA A 99 11.55 12.93 -15.77
N SER A 100 11.07 12.22 -14.75
CA SER A 100 9.75 12.42 -14.15
C SER A 100 9.62 13.81 -13.51
N ALA A 101 10.63 14.27 -12.77
CA ALA A 101 10.61 15.59 -12.13
C ALA A 101 10.47 16.76 -13.13
N ARG A 102 10.99 16.62 -14.36
CA ARG A 102 10.85 17.64 -15.42
C ARG A 102 9.45 17.72 -16.01
N GLN A 103 8.68 16.65 -15.94
CA GLN A 103 7.34 16.53 -16.53
C GLN A 103 6.23 16.60 -15.48
N CYS A 104 6.59 16.49 -14.19
CA CYS A 104 5.65 16.45 -13.09
C CYS A 104 4.91 17.78 -12.94
N THR A 105 3.58 17.70 -12.87
CA THR A 105 2.69 18.83 -12.56
C THR A 105 1.67 18.40 -11.50
N PRO A 106 0.92 19.33 -10.88
CA PRO A 106 -0.15 18.94 -9.96
C PRO A 106 -1.19 17.98 -10.56
N SER A 107 -1.45 18.08 -11.87
CA SER A 107 -2.37 17.21 -12.61
C SER A 107 -1.71 15.97 -13.24
N ASN A 108 -0.37 15.92 -13.32
CA ASN A 108 0.39 14.78 -13.84
C ASN A 108 1.55 14.44 -12.89
N ARG A 109 1.25 13.67 -11.85
CA ARG A 109 2.20 13.33 -10.78
C ARG A 109 2.40 11.83 -10.55
N ARG A 110 1.64 10.97 -11.24
CA ARG A 110 1.60 9.52 -11.00
C ARG A 110 2.98 8.88 -10.98
N GLU A 111 3.77 9.11 -12.03
CA GLU A 111 5.11 8.52 -12.14
C GLU A 111 6.04 9.01 -11.02
N ALA A 112 6.02 10.31 -10.71
CA ALA A 112 6.84 10.89 -9.64
C ALA A 112 6.44 10.33 -8.26
N ASP A 113 5.13 10.21 -8.00
CA ASP A 113 4.60 9.64 -6.77
C ASP A 113 5.01 8.16 -6.61
N PHE A 114 4.96 7.37 -7.68
CA PHE A 114 5.44 5.98 -7.63
C PHE A 114 6.94 5.89 -7.40
N LEU A 115 7.74 6.67 -8.13
CA LEU A 115 9.20 6.66 -8.00
C LEU A 115 9.62 7.04 -6.58
N THR A 116 9.03 8.09 -6.01
CA THR A 116 9.30 8.48 -4.63
C THR A 116 8.86 7.41 -3.62
N GLY A 117 7.80 6.65 -3.90
CA GLY A 117 7.38 5.48 -3.13
C GLY A 117 8.29 4.25 -3.23
N MET A 118 9.16 4.17 -4.25
CA MET A 118 10.08 3.03 -4.46
C MET A 118 11.36 3.13 -3.64
N GLY A 119 11.90 4.32 -3.41
CA GLY A 119 13.15 4.53 -2.70
C GLY A 119 13.80 5.87 -2.97
N THR A 120 15.05 6.01 -2.51
CA THR A 120 15.85 7.22 -2.65
C THR A 120 17.21 6.91 -3.27
N ASP A 121 17.66 7.79 -4.16
CA ASP A 121 18.98 7.78 -4.78
C ASP A 121 20.08 8.37 -3.88
N MET A 122 19.70 8.99 -2.75
CA MET A 122 20.65 9.51 -1.77
C MET A 122 21.32 8.35 -1.02
N TYR A 123 22.65 8.39 -0.95
CA TYR A 123 23.50 7.38 -0.28
C TYR A 123 23.26 5.95 -0.80
N PRO A 124 23.59 5.66 -2.07
CA PRO A 124 23.46 4.30 -2.60
C PRO A 124 24.23 3.31 -1.72
N GLU A 125 23.71 2.10 -1.62
CA GLU A 125 24.21 1.12 -0.66
C GLU A 125 25.67 0.76 -0.98
N GLN A 126 26.55 0.94 0.00
CA GLN A 126 28.00 0.69 -0.14
C GLN A 126 28.44 -0.65 0.49
N GLU A 127 27.49 -1.53 0.81
CA GLU A 127 27.81 -2.89 1.26
C GLU A 127 28.59 -3.65 0.16
N LYS A 128 29.55 -4.48 0.58
CA LYS A 128 30.49 -5.21 -0.30
C LYS A 128 29.84 -5.94 -1.50
N ASN A 129 28.56 -6.30 -1.40
CA ASN A 129 27.83 -7.07 -2.42
C ASN A 129 26.69 -6.29 -3.12
N LYS A 130 26.47 -5.01 -2.80
CA LYS A 130 25.38 -4.18 -3.34
C LYS A 130 25.84 -2.81 -3.86
N ILE A 131 27.12 -2.71 -4.22
CA ILE A 131 27.71 -1.45 -4.66
C ILE A 131 26.90 -0.88 -5.84
N GLY A 132 26.34 0.32 -5.66
CA GLY A 132 25.70 1.08 -6.74
C GLY A 132 24.20 0.83 -6.95
N VAL A 133 23.50 0.20 -6.01
CA VAL A 133 22.02 0.19 -6.00
C VAL A 133 21.47 1.25 -5.05
N PHE A 134 20.30 1.79 -5.35
CA PHE A 134 19.65 2.78 -4.50
C PHE A 134 19.03 2.15 -3.25
N GLN A 135 18.72 2.95 -2.23
CA GLN A 135 18.06 2.45 -1.02
C GLN A 135 16.54 2.42 -1.22
N ASP A 136 15.92 1.26 -1.04
CA ASP A 136 14.53 1.04 -1.40
C ASP A 136 13.54 1.15 -0.23
N THR A 137 12.26 1.17 -0.57
CA THR A 137 11.14 1.32 0.36
C THR A 137 10.99 0.15 1.33
N SER A 138 10.55 0.45 2.56
CA SER A 138 10.21 -0.55 3.58
C SER A 138 9.06 -1.48 3.15
N LEU A 139 8.30 -1.09 2.12
CA LEU A 139 7.23 -1.91 1.51
C LEU A 139 7.76 -3.00 0.58
N ARG A 140 9.05 -3.05 0.26
CA ARG A 140 9.64 -4.25 -0.34
C ARG A 140 9.71 -5.35 0.72
N MET A 141 8.72 -6.24 0.66
CA MET A 141 8.63 -7.43 1.51
C MET A 141 8.95 -8.72 0.78
N VAL A 142 9.04 -8.65 -0.54
CA VAL A 142 9.53 -9.74 -1.39
C VAL A 142 11.04 -9.64 -1.60
N ARG A 143 11.63 -10.73 -2.08
CA ARG A 143 13.04 -10.78 -2.45
C ARG A 143 13.33 -9.76 -3.54
N SER A 144 14.52 -9.16 -3.53
CA SER A 144 14.93 -8.19 -4.57
C SER A 144 14.90 -8.78 -5.98
N GLY A 145 15.23 -10.07 -6.10
CA GLY A 145 14.99 -10.90 -7.27
C GLY A 145 14.92 -12.37 -6.84
N ASP A 146 13.87 -13.07 -7.24
CA ASP A 146 13.74 -14.52 -7.07
C ASP A 146 14.72 -15.30 -7.96
N SER A 147 14.56 -16.61 -8.07
CA SER A 147 15.41 -17.45 -8.92
C SER A 147 15.37 -17.06 -10.40
N ASN A 148 14.29 -16.41 -10.84
CA ASN A 148 14.10 -15.89 -12.19
C ASN A 148 14.48 -14.40 -12.30
N GLY A 149 15.03 -13.82 -11.22
CA GLY A 149 15.37 -12.41 -11.15
C GLY A 149 14.18 -11.48 -11.00
N GLN A 150 13.00 -11.98 -10.63
CA GLN A 150 11.78 -11.19 -10.48
C GLN A 150 11.59 -10.73 -9.02
N GLY A 151 11.36 -9.44 -8.82
CA GLY A 151 11.09 -8.82 -7.52
C GLY A 151 9.75 -8.08 -7.52
N LEU A 152 9.65 -7.06 -6.65
CA LEU A 152 8.43 -6.27 -6.48
C LEU A 152 7.88 -5.70 -7.81
N PRO A 153 8.69 -5.11 -8.72
CA PRO A 153 8.16 -4.56 -9.97
C PRO A 153 7.55 -5.62 -10.89
N ALA A 154 8.23 -6.75 -11.06
CA ALA A 154 7.72 -7.87 -11.85
C ALA A 154 6.40 -8.41 -11.26
N TYR A 155 6.33 -8.56 -9.94
CA TYR A 155 5.13 -9.05 -9.26
C TYR A 155 3.99 -8.04 -9.38
N ALA A 156 4.26 -6.74 -9.23
CA ALA A 156 3.27 -5.68 -9.39
C ALA A 156 2.64 -5.70 -10.80
N LYS A 157 3.47 -5.81 -11.84
CA LYS A 157 2.99 -5.94 -13.24
C LYS A 157 2.15 -7.20 -13.42
N ALA A 158 2.62 -8.34 -12.94
CA ALA A 158 1.90 -9.61 -13.07
C ALA A 158 0.55 -9.59 -12.35
N ILE A 159 0.50 -9.06 -11.11
CA ILE A 159 -0.74 -8.86 -10.33
C ILE A 159 -1.71 -7.99 -11.12
N ARG A 160 -1.25 -6.85 -11.67
CA ARG A 160 -2.10 -5.96 -12.46
C ARG A 160 -2.67 -6.66 -13.69
N GLN A 161 -1.85 -7.42 -14.42
CA GLN A 161 -2.25 -8.14 -15.64
C GLN A 161 -3.33 -9.21 -15.38
N ILE A 162 -3.22 -9.96 -14.28
CA ILE A 162 -4.17 -11.03 -13.95
C ILE A 162 -5.44 -10.52 -13.24
N THR A 163 -5.47 -9.26 -12.81
CA THR A 163 -6.62 -8.70 -12.08
C THR A 163 -7.86 -8.61 -12.96
N LYS A 164 -8.96 -9.22 -12.50
CA LYS A 164 -10.28 -9.20 -13.15
C LYS A 164 -11.29 -8.50 -12.25
N ILE A 165 -12.48 -8.22 -12.79
CA ILE A 165 -13.57 -7.60 -12.04
C ILE A 165 -13.96 -8.46 -10.84
N GLU A 166 -14.01 -9.78 -11.01
CA GLU A 166 -14.32 -10.73 -9.93
C GLU A 166 -13.33 -10.63 -8.76
N HIS A 167 -12.04 -10.42 -9.04
CA HIS A 167 -11.03 -10.23 -7.99
C HIS A 167 -11.23 -8.91 -7.24
N LEU A 168 -11.67 -7.85 -7.93
CA LEU A 168 -12.00 -6.58 -7.28
C LEU A 168 -13.28 -6.69 -6.45
N ASP A 169 -14.29 -7.42 -6.94
CA ASP A 169 -15.51 -7.71 -6.18
C ASP A 169 -15.21 -8.44 -4.87
N GLN A 170 -14.43 -9.52 -4.97
CA GLN A 170 -13.99 -10.30 -3.82
C GLN A 170 -13.22 -9.45 -2.81
N ALA A 171 -12.30 -8.60 -3.29
CA ALA A 171 -11.49 -7.76 -2.42
C ALA A 171 -12.31 -6.66 -1.73
N LEU A 172 -13.20 -5.99 -2.46
CA LEU A 172 -13.88 -4.77 -2.00
C LEU A 172 -15.19 -5.02 -1.28
N PHE A 173 -15.91 -6.11 -1.58
CA PHE A 173 -17.29 -6.31 -1.12
C PHE A 173 -17.56 -7.66 -0.45
N GLN A 174 -16.62 -8.61 -0.52
CA GLN A 174 -16.80 -9.94 0.08
C GLN A 174 -15.84 -10.16 1.25
N GLN A 175 -16.21 -11.09 2.12
CA GLN A 175 -15.27 -11.59 3.12
C GLN A 175 -14.14 -12.35 2.43
N TRP A 176 -12.89 -12.00 2.75
CA TRP A 176 -11.72 -12.63 2.14
C TRP A 176 -11.62 -14.11 2.51
N ASP A 177 -11.72 -14.96 1.51
CA ASP A 177 -11.59 -16.42 1.61
C ASP A 177 -10.20 -16.93 1.18
N TYR A 178 -9.33 -16.03 0.71
CA TYR A 178 -7.92 -16.27 0.38
C TYR A 178 -7.66 -17.39 -0.63
N ARG A 179 -8.52 -17.50 -1.65
CA ARG A 179 -8.46 -18.59 -2.65
C ARG A 179 -7.47 -18.37 -3.80
N ASP A 180 -6.79 -17.22 -3.86
CA ASP A 180 -5.90 -16.90 -4.97
C ASP A 180 -4.49 -17.50 -4.79
N GLY A 181 -3.98 -18.22 -5.80
CA GLY A 181 -2.68 -18.92 -5.73
C GLY A 181 -1.47 -18.20 -6.36
N TYR A 182 -1.59 -16.91 -6.69
CA TYR A 182 -0.66 -16.23 -7.61
C TYR A 182 0.53 -15.52 -6.93
N PHE A 183 0.89 -14.32 -7.41
CA PHE A 183 1.96 -13.49 -6.86
C PHE A 183 1.49 -12.79 -5.60
N SER A 184 2.37 -12.74 -4.60
CA SER A 184 2.15 -12.18 -3.29
C SER A 184 3.12 -11.03 -3.07
N LEU A 185 2.64 -9.91 -2.54
CA LEU A 185 3.49 -8.81 -2.08
C LEU A 185 3.81 -8.90 -0.58
N ARG A 186 3.25 -9.89 0.12
CA ARG A 186 3.46 -10.16 1.55
C ARG A 186 2.99 -9.02 2.47
N TRP A 187 1.99 -8.29 2.01
CA TRP A 187 1.39 -7.17 2.74
C TRP A 187 0.21 -7.62 3.61
N ASP A 188 -0.27 -8.87 3.52
CA ASP A 188 -1.22 -9.41 4.49
C ASP A 188 -0.47 -10.19 5.60
N PRO A 189 -0.75 -9.93 6.90
CA PRO A 189 -0.20 -10.70 8.00
C PRO A 189 -0.41 -12.22 7.89
N ILE A 190 -1.49 -12.69 7.28
CA ILE A 190 -1.79 -14.12 7.11
C ILE A 190 -0.77 -14.85 6.22
N GLU A 191 0.02 -14.10 5.44
CA GLU A 191 1.06 -14.61 4.57
C GLU A 191 2.34 -14.99 5.34
N ASP A 192 2.48 -14.61 6.62
CA ASP A 192 3.55 -15.11 7.50
C ASP A 192 3.24 -16.53 8.01
N GLN A 193 3.55 -17.53 7.18
CA GLN A 193 3.34 -18.94 7.49
C GLN A 193 4.64 -19.59 8.02
N ARG A 194 4.97 -19.37 9.29
CA ARG A 194 6.22 -19.90 9.88
C ARG A 194 6.19 -21.41 10.12
N TYR A 195 7.31 -22.08 9.79
CA TYR A 195 7.54 -23.52 10.05
C TYR A 195 7.37 -23.89 11.53
N ALA A 196 7.84 -23.06 12.47
CA ALA A 196 7.87 -23.37 13.90
C ALA A 196 6.49 -23.45 14.58
N LEU A 197 5.41 -23.06 13.88
CA LEU A 197 4.05 -23.05 14.40
C LEU A 197 3.11 -24.03 13.64
N ARG A 198 3.65 -24.92 12.80
CA ARG A 198 2.84 -25.85 11.99
C ARG A 198 3.35 -27.29 12.07
N TRP A 199 2.40 -28.22 12.04
CA TRP A 199 2.64 -29.66 11.90
C TRP A 199 3.08 -30.04 10.48
N ASP A 200 2.61 -29.29 9.47
CA ASP A 200 2.91 -29.55 8.05
C ASP A 200 3.91 -28.55 7.45
N ASN A 201 4.60 -29.00 6.40
CA ASN A 201 5.59 -28.23 5.66
C ASN A 201 4.93 -27.09 4.82
N PRO A 202 5.11 -25.80 5.17
CA PRO A 202 4.50 -24.66 4.48
C PRO A 202 5.01 -24.43 3.04
N SER A 203 6.06 -25.11 2.58
CA SER A 203 6.49 -24.99 1.18
C SER A 203 5.46 -25.56 0.19
N ASN A 204 4.54 -26.40 0.66
CA ASN A 204 3.52 -27.06 -0.16
C ASN A 204 2.09 -26.54 0.11
N SER A 205 1.91 -25.56 1.01
CA SER A 205 0.57 -25.01 1.27
C SER A 205 0.17 -23.96 0.23
N GLU A 206 -1.11 -23.97 -0.15
CA GLU A 206 -1.68 -22.94 -1.01
C GLU A 206 -1.43 -21.54 -0.45
N LYS A 207 -1.01 -20.62 -1.32
CA LYS A 207 -0.78 -19.24 -0.94
C LYS A 207 -2.13 -18.60 -0.60
N LYS A 208 -2.18 -17.87 0.51
CA LYS A 208 -3.38 -17.16 0.96
C LYS A 208 -3.33 -15.73 0.46
N ILE A 209 -3.85 -15.48 -0.74
CA ILE A 209 -3.75 -14.18 -1.41
C ILE A 209 -5.15 -13.66 -1.74
N VAL A 210 -5.27 -12.34 -1.80
CA VAL A 210 -6.40 -11.62 -2.40
C VAL A 210 -5.83 -10.70 -3.47
N ILE A 211 -5.93 -11.10 -4.74
CA ILE A 211 -5.30 -10.40 -5.88
C ILE A 211 -5.85 -8.99 -6.02
N GLY A 212 -7.17 -8.82 -5.92
CA GLY A 212 -7.80 -7.51 -6.07
C GLY A 212 -7.26 -6.51 -5.04
N ALA A 213 -7.08 -6.95 -3.79
CA ALA A 213 -6.51 -6.14 -2.73
C ALA A 213 -5.04 -5.79 -3.00
N ASN A 214 -4.23 -6.76 -3.45
CA ASN A 214 -2.83 -6.47 -3.82
C ASN A 214 -2.74 -5.51 -5.02
N SER A 215 -3.60 -5.68 -6.03
CA SER A 215 -3.63 -4.85 -7.23
C SER A 215 -3.95 -3.40 -6.92
N LEU A 216 -4.89 -3.17 -6.00
CA LEU A 216 -5.24 -1.86 -5.48
C LEU A 216 -4.13 -1.33 -4.56
N ALA A 217 -3.60 -2.14 -3.64
CA ALA A 217 -2.56 -1.72 -2.72
C ALA A 217 -1.28 -1.23 -3.41
N ILE A 218 -0.96 -1.72 -4.62
CA ILE A 218 0.13 -1.18 -5.44
C ILE A 218 -0.06 0.32 -5.70
N GLU A 219 -1.30 0.77 -5.94
CA GLU A 219 -1.59 2.19 -6.16
C GLU A 219 -1.26 3.04 -4.93
N ALA A 220 -1.40 2.48 -3.72
CA ALA A 220 -1.13 3.20 -2.47
C ALA A 220 0.34 3.58 -2.27
N LEU A 221 1.29 2.98 -3.02
CA LEU A 221 2.70 3.39 -3.00
C LEU A 221 2.87 4.88 -3.30
N GLN A 222 1.97 5.47 -4.09
CA GLN A 222 1.94 6.91 -4.41
C GLN A 222 1.70 7.82 -3.20
N LEU A 223 1.20 7.29 -2.08
CA LEU A 223 0.94 8.04 -0.85
C LEU A 223 1.99 7.79 0.23
N LEU A 224 2.97 6.94 -0.04
CA LEU A 224 3.97 6.48 0.93
C LEU A 224 5.38 6.80 0.42
N PRO A 225 5.69 8.08 0.13
CA PRO A 225 6.98 8.46 -0.41
C PRO A 225 8.09 8.13 0.60
N THR A 226 9.27 7.95 0.05
CA THR A 226 10.50 7.78 0.81
C THR A 226 11.31 9.06 0.85
N ALA A 227 12.06 9.24 1.93
CA ALA A 227 12.96 10.37 2.11
C ALA A 227 14.25 9.92 2.82
N PRO A 228 15.40 10.55 2.53
CA PRO A 228 16.61 10.33 3.29
C PRO A 228 16.49 10.96 4.67
N VAL A 229 16.75 10.18 5.72
CA VAL A 229 16.88 10.67 7.10
C VAL A 229 18.24 10.22 7.62
N GLY A 230 19.16 11.18 7.79
CA GLY A 230 20.57 10.86 8.02
C GLY A 230 21.17 10.15 6.80
N THR A 231 21.55 8.89 6.95
CA THR A 231 22.12 8.05 5.87
C THR A 231 21.19 6.93 5.42
N GLU A 232 19.97 6.88 5.94
CA GLU A 232 19.00 5.81 5.69
C GLU A 232 17.77 6.32 4.93
N CYS A 233 17.23 5.46 4.07
CA CYS A 233 15.93 5.63 3.45
C CYS A 233 14.81 5.36 4.45
N ARG A 234 13.90 6.33 4.61
CA ARG A 234 12.69 6.18 5.43
C ARG A 234 11.46 6.26 4.56
N THR A 235 10.54 5.33 4.76
CA THR A 235 9.24 5.28 4.07
C THR A 235 8.18 5.90 4.96
N THR A 236 7.36 6.79 4.41
CA THR A 236 6.20 7.35 5.10
C THR A 236 5.31 6.22 5.63
N GLY A 237 4.80 6.35 6.86
CA GLY A 237 4.06 5.27 7.52
C GLY A 237 4.93 4.33 8.35
N PHE A 238 6.26 4.34 8.17
CA PHE A 238 7.18 3.46 8.89
C PHE A 238 8.04 4.20 9.90
N HIS A 239 8.25 3.58 11.06
CA HIS A 239 9.16 4.06 12.09
C HIS A 239 9.90 2.91 12.76
N ASP A 240 11.11 3.21 13.24
CA ASP A 240 11.90 2.25 14.02
C ASP A 240 11.75 2.52 15.51
N GLU A 241 11.44 1.47 16.27
CA GLU A 241 11.52 1.49 17.73
C GLU A 241 12.77 0.76 18.19
N LYS A 242 13.59 1.46 19.00
CA LYS A 242 14.86 0.94 19.50
C LYS A 242 14.66 -0.39 20.23
N GLY A 243 15.33 -1.44 19.75
CA GLY A 243 15.24 -2.79 20.31
C GLY A 243 13.95 -3.57 19.99
N ARG A 244 12.98 -2.95 19.29
CA ARG A 244 11.71 -3.57 18.91
C ARG A 244 11.53 -3.71 17.39
N GLY A 245 12.35 -3.02 16.60
CA GLY A 245 12.37 -3.15 15.14
C GLY A 245 11.49 -2.11 14.45
N THR A 246 11.17 -2.36 13.18
CA THR A 246 10.42 -1.44 12.32
C THR A 246 8.93 -1.73 12.37
N PHE A 247 8.11 -0.69 12.43
CA PHE A 247 6.66 -0.76 12.45
C PHE A 247 6.07 0.06 11.31
N PHE A 248 4.91 -0.38 10.81
CA PHE A 248 4.02 0.41 9.96
C PHE A 248 2.82 0.84 10.80
N THR A 249 2.53 2.13 10.80
CA THR A 249 1.45 2.74 11.57
C THR A 249 0.52 3.50 10.64
N TRP A 250 -0.79 3.33 10.79
CA TRP A 250 -1.78 4.02 9.98
C TRP A 250 -3.01 4.45 10.79
N PRO A 251 -3.62 5.60 10.45
CA PRO A 251 -4.79 6.12 11.14
C PRO A 251 -6.09 5.65 10.47
N ILE A 252 -7.14 5.61 11.27
CA ILE A 252 -8.53 5.42 10.85
C ILE A 252 -9.29 6.67 11.26
N TRP A 253 -9.92 7.32 10.30
CA TRP A 253 -10.59 8.62 10.46
C TRP A 253 -12.08 8.54 10.13
N THR A 254 -12.90 9.36 10.79
CA THR A 254 -14.36 9.38 10.56
C THR A 254 -14.81 10.56 9.71
N VAL A 255 -13.90 11.50 9.43
CA VAL A 255 -14.16 12.70 8.62
C VAL A 255 -13.93 12.42 7.14
N LYS A 256 -14.81 12.91 6.26
CA LYS A 256 -14.66 12.75 4.80
C LYS A 256 -13.48 13.55 4.29
N ILE A 257 -12.42 12.88 3.82
CA ILE A 257 -11.20 13.53 3.34
C ILE A 257 -10.76 13.04 1.97
N GLY A 258 -10.14 13.94 1.20
CA GLY A 258 -9.62 13.66 -0.13
C GLY A 258 -8.14 13.28 -0.12
N ILE A 259 -7.61 12.92 -1.29
CA ILE A 259 -6.28 12.32 -1.41
C ILE A 259 -5.13 13.18 -0.87
N ASN A 260 -5.21 14.50 -0.98
CA ASN A 260 -4.17 15.41 -0.48
C ASN A 260 -4.15 15.49 1.05
N THR A 261 -5.32 15.43 1.69
CA THR A 261 -5.42 15.36 3.15
C THR A 261 -4.89 14.02 3.65
N ILE A 262 -5.18 12.92 2.95
CA ILE A 262 -4.62 11.60 3.28
C ILE A 262 -3.08 11.63 3.24
N ARG A 263 -2.47 12.19 2.18
CA ARG A 263 -1.00 12.34 2.10
C ARG A 263 -0.44 13.07 3.32
N SER A 264 -1.09 14.16 3.72
CA SER A 264 -0.66 14.98 4.86
C SER A 264 -0.81 14.21 6.19
N LEU A 265 -1.91 13.48 6.36
CA LEU A 265 -2.20 12.69 7.55
C LEU A 265 -1.21 11.52 7.72
N LEU A 266 -0.88 10.80 6.64
CA LEU A 266 0.09 9.70 6.68
C LEU A 266 1.52 10.18 6.97
N ALA A 267 1.86 11.38 6.51
CA ALA A 267 3.16 12.02 6.76
C ALA A 267 3.25 12.72 8.13
N TYR A 268 2.15 12.79 8.90
CA TYR A 268 2.13 13.48 10.18
C TYR A 268 3.09 12.81 11.20
N PRO A 269 4.11 13.51 11.71
CA PRO A 269 5.12 12.90 12.60
C PRO A 269 4.54 12.33 13.89
N GLY A 270 3.45 12.89 14.42
CA GLY A 270 2.81 12.41 15.64
C GLY A 270 2.24 10.99 15.52
N LEU A 271 1.93 10.54 14.29
CA LEU A 271 1.47 9.17 14.03
C LEU A 271 2.58 8.12 14.27
N HIS A 272 3.84 8.54 14.18
CA HIS A 272 5.03 7.67 14.18
C HIS A 272 5.75 7.65 15.52
N GLN A 273 5.17 8.26 16.55
CA GLN A 273 5.71 8.29 17.90
C GLN A 273 5.37 7.00 18.66
N SER A 274 6.23 6.62 19.60
CA SER A 274 5.98 5.46 20.47
C SER A 274 4.72 5.65 21.32
N GLU A 275 4.54 6.86 21.85
CA GLU A 275 3.32 7.33 22.53
C GLU A 275 2.59 8.30 21.61
N LEU A 276 1.30 8.05 21.35
CA LEU A 276 0.53 8.83 20.38
C LEU A 276 -0.02 10.11 21.01
N PRO A 277 -0.01 11.25 20.29
CA PRO A 277 -0.69 12.46 20.73
C PRO A 277 -2.20 12.32 20.49
N HIS A 278 -2.90 11.57 21.36
CA HIS A 278 -4.30 11.21 21.17
C HIS A 278 -5.24 12.42 21.02
N GLU A 279 -4.99 13.52 21.75
CA GLU A 279 -5.78 14.74 21.64
C GLU A 279 -5.67 15.39 20.25
N ASP A 280 -4.44 15.53 19.73
CA ASP A 280 -4.18 16.08 18.41
C ASP A 280 -4.81 15.22 17.30
N LEU A 281 -4.64 13.90 17.40
CA LEU A 281 -5.20 12.95 16.44
C LEU A 281 -6.74 12.98 16.45
N SER A 282 -7.34 13.04 17.63
CA SER A 282 -8.80 13.16 17.78
C SER A 282 -9.31 14.47 17.18
N ALA A 283 -8.59 15.59 17.39
CA ALA A 283 -8.93 16.87 16.78
C ALA A 283 -8.84 16.87 15.24
N MET A 284 -8.01 16.00 14.67
CA MET A 284 -7.94 15.75 13.22
C MET A 284 -9.03 14.78 12.71
N GLY A 285 -9.89 14.27 13.58
CA GLY A 285 -10.94 13.30 13.24
C GLY A 285 -10.45 11.86 13.13
N VAL A 286 -9.27 11.54 13.66
CA VAL A 286 -8.76 10.17 13.78
C VAL A 286 -9.44 9.50 14.98
N ALA A 287 -10.10 8.38 14.72
CA ALA A 287 -10.85 7.60 15.71
C ALA A 287 -10.07 6.37 16.21
N ALA A 288 -9.12 5.86 15.43
CA ALA A 288 -8.24 4.77 15.84
C ALA A 288 -6.91 4.87 15.09
N VAL A 289 -5.86 4.27 15.66
CA VAL A 289 -4.57 4.07 15.00
C VAL A 289 -4.21 2.60 15.13
N TYR A 290 -3.73 2.00 14.05
CA TYR A 290 -3.26 0.62 14.04
C TYR A 290 -1.76 0.59 13.76
N ARG A 291 -1.09 -0.38 14.38
CA ARG A 291 0.34 -0.61 14.23
C ARG A 291 0.60 -2.08 13.93
N SER A 292 1.47 -2.34 12.95
CA SER A 292 1.95 -3.68 12.62
C SER A 292 3.47 -3.69 12.51
N GLN A 293 4.11 -4.69 13.11
CA GLN A 293 5.55 -4.86 13.00
C GLN A 293 5.93 -5.41 11.62
N ARG A 294 6.94 -4.83 10.98
CA ARG A 294 7.61 -5.41 9.82
C ARG A 294 8.63 -6.43 10.29
N ILE A 295 8.28 -7.70 10.13
CA ILE A 295 9.08 -8.84 10.56
C ILE A 295 9.87 -9.44 9.39
N ARG A 296 11.03 -10.02 9.67
CA ARG A 296 11.85 -10.75 8.69
C ARG A 296 11.83 -12.24 9.05
N PRO A 297 10.88 -13.04 8.53
CA PRO A 297 10.83 -14.48 8.84
C PRO A 297 12.05 -15.24 8.31
N ASN A 298 12.74 -14.71 7.30
CA ASN A 298 14.03 -15.21 6.81
C ASN A 298 14.83 -14.08 6.14
N GLN A 299 16.00 -14.40 5.58
CA GLN A 299 16.89 -13.42 4.94
C GLN A 299 16.38 -12.82 3.62
N TYR A 300 15.34 -13.40 3.01
CA TYR A 300 14.85 -13.01 1.68
C TYR A 300 13.52 -12.27 1.71
N TYR A 301 12.69 -12.52 2.71
CA TYR A 301 11.33 -12.01 2.78
C TYR A 301 11.11 -11.25 4.07
N SER A 302 10.23 -10.24 4.00
CA SER A 302 9.59 -9.63 5.15
C SER A 302 8.09 -9.91 5.11
N ASN A 303 7.39 -9.65 6.20
CA ASN A 303 5.94 -9.69 6.27
C ASN A 303 5.47 -8.65 7.29
N PHE A 304 4.19 -8.30 7.27
CA PHE A 304 3.55 -7.69 8.43
C PHE A 304 3.22 -8.75 9.48
N ALA A 305 3.36 -8.41 10.75
CA ALA A 305 2.80 -9.16 11.86
C ALA A 305 1.31 -8.80 12.05
N PRO A 306 0.52 -9.60 12.79
CA PRO A 306 -0.83 -9.21 13.16
C PRO A 306 -0.87 -7.79 13.77
N PRO A 307 -1.76 -6.93 13.25
CA PRO A 307 -1.86 -5.54 13.69
C PRO A 307 -2.54 -5.45 15.04
N HIS A 308 -2.26 -4.37 15.77
CA HIS A 308 -2.92 -4.04 17.03
C HIS A 308 -3.30 -2.56 17.05
N PRO A 309 -4.42 -2.19 17.70
CA PRO A 309 -4.73 -0.80 17.98
C PRO A 309 -3.70 -0.23 18.96
N VAL A 310 -3.38 1.06 18.81
CA VAL A 310 -2.43 1.81 19.65
C VAL A 310 -3.05 3.11 20.14
#